data_AF-A0A1D2QP04-F1
#
_entry.id   AF-A0A1D2QP04-F1
#
_cell.length_a   1.000
_cell.length_b   1.000
_cell.length_c   1.000
_cell.angle_alpha   90.00
_cell.angle_beta   90.00
_cell.angle_gamma   90.00
#
_symmetry.space_group_name_H-M   'P 1'
#
loop_
_entity.id
_entity.type
_entity.pdbx_description
1 polymer ?
#
loop_
_entity_poly.entity_id
_entity_poly.type
_entity_poly.pdbx_seq_one_letter_code
_entity_poly.pdbx_strand_id
1 'polypeptide(L)'
;MKVNQQGFTLIELMIVVAIIGILASVALPSYQNYTNKAEFSGAKQQASAIKAAVIECVQALGPAAANGCTQGTNGIPADVAAAANVYGITLTDNIATTPADGQGFGIVVQVPSNSPRLAAASVASGTQTLGSVGAIAVGGGARYILQGALTVATGNIVWTDTCNPTTLC
;
A
#
# COMPACT_ATOMS: atom_id res chain seq x y z
N MET A 1 -17.24 20.58 -59.06
CA MET A 1 -16.73 19.18 -58.98
C MET A 1 -17.33 18.56 -57.74
N LYS A 2 -18.08 17.46 -57.89
CA LYS A 2 -18.78 16.80 -56.78
C LYS A 2 -17.84 15.73 -56.23
N VAL A 3 -17.38 15.89 -55.00
CA VAL A 3 -16.51 14.92 -54.34
C VAL A 3 -17.37 13.70 -54.02
N ASN A 4 -17.10 12.56 -54.68
CA ASN A 4 -17.74 11.30 -54.33
C ASN A 4 -17.25 10.91 -52.93
N GLN A 5 -18.16 10.96 -51.94
CA GLN A 5 -17.90 10.46 -50.60
C GLN A 5 -17.73 8.93 -50.68
N GLN A 6 -16.48 8.48 -50.62
CA GLN A 6 -16.13 7.08 -50.47
C GLN A 6 -16.37 6.71 -48.99
N GLY A 7 -17.41 5.92 -48.74
CA GLY A 7 -17.69 5.38 -47.42
C GLY A 7 -16.74 4.23 -47.08
N PHE A 8 -16.43 4.08 -45.78
CA PHE A 8 -15.66 2.96 -45.25
C PHE A 8 -16.44 1.64 -45.46
N THR A 9 -15.77 0.58 -45.92
CA THR A 9 -16.43 -0.70 -46.13
C THR A 9 -16.61 -1.44 -44.79
N LEU A 10 -17.69 -2.22 -44.68
CA LEU A 10 -17.98 -3.03 -43.49
C LEU A 10 -16.86 -4.06 -43.24
N ILE A 11 -16.22 -4.53 -44.32
CA ILE A 11 -15.11 -5.49 -44.25
C ILE A 11 -13.82 -4.83 -43.73
N GLU A 12 -13.52 -3.59 -44.11
CA GLU A 12 -12.39 -2.84 -43.54
C GLU A 12 -12.58 -2.66 -42.03
N LEU A 13 -13.79 -2.32 -41.61
CA LEU A 13 -14.11 -2.18 -40.19
C LEU A 13 -13.97 -3.50 -39.41
N MET A 14 -14.38 -4.63 -39.98
CA MET A 14 -14.21 -5.95 -39.32
C MET A 14 -12.75 -6.32 -39.12
N ILE A 15 -11.88 -6.06 -40.11
CA ILE A 15 -10.45 -6.38 -39.99
C ILE A 15 -9.79 -5.50 -38.92
N VAL A 16 -10.15 -4.21 -38.85
CA VAL A 16 -9.62 -3.30 -37.82
C VAL A 16 -9.98 -3.79 -36.42
N VAL A 17 -11.23 -4.21 -36.18
CA VAL A 17 -11.66 -4.73 -34.88
C VAL A 17 -10.93 -6.03 -34.52
N ALA A 18 -10.71 -6.93 -35.49
CA ALA A 18 -9.96 -8.16 -35.26
C ALA A 18 -8.51 -7.90 -34.82
N ILE A 19 -7.82 -6.94 -35.44
CA ILE A 19 -6.46 -6.56 -35.07
C ILE A 19 -6.43 -5.92 -33.68
N ILE A 20 -7.37 -5.00 -33.38
CA ILE A 20 -7.48 -4.38 -32.06
C ILE A 20 -7.72 -5.44 -30.97
N GLY A 21 -8.53 -6.46 -31.26
CA GLY A 21 -8.78 -7.57 -30.32
C GLY A 21 -7.51 -8.34 -29.94
N ILE A 22 -6.64 -8.63 -30.91
CA ILE A 22 -5.36 -9.30 -30.66
C ILE A 22 -4.44 -8.40 -29.82
N LEU A 23 -4.31 -7.12 -30.19
CA LEU A 23 -3.46 -6.17 -29.46
C LEU A 23 -3.94 -5.96 -28.02
N ALA A 24 -5.25 -5.86 -27.79
CA ALA A 24 -5.84 -5.68 -26.48
C ALA A 24 -5.57 -6.87 -25.54
N SER A 25 -5.56 -8.10 -26.07
CA SER A 25 -5.32 -9.32 -25.27
C SER A 25 -3.93 -9.35 -24.61
N VAL A 26 -2.92 -8.76 -25.26
CA VAL A 26 -1.54 -8.68 -24.75
C VAL A 26 -1.31 -7.37 -23.98
N ALA A 27 -1.89 -6.26 -24.44
CA ALA A 27 -1.66 -4.95 -23.85
C ALA A 27 -2.34 -4.79 -22.48
N LEU A 28 -3.56 -5.30 -22.31
CA LEU A 28 -4.33 -5.15 -21.08
C LEU A 28 -3.63 -5.76 -19.84
N PRO A 29 -3.17 -7.03 -19.84
CA PRO A 29 -2.49 -7.58 -18.67
C PRO A 29 -1.16 -6.88 -18.39
N SER A 30 -0.47 -6.39 -19.42
CA SER A 30 0.77 -5.62 -19.27
C SER A 30 0.51 -4.26 -18.58
N TYR A 31 -0.51 -3.53 -19.04
CA TYR A 31 -0.91 -2.26 -18.44
C TYR A 31 -1.36 -2.39 -16.97
N GLN A 32 -2.09 -3.46 -16.65
CA GLN A 32 -2.47 -3.79 -15.27
C GLN A 32 -1.23 -4.01 -14.38
N ASN A 33 -0.21 -4.71 -14.89
CA ASN A 33 1.04 -4.90 -14.14
C ASN A 33 1.81 -3.58 -13.90
N TYR A 34 1.86 -2.68 -14.89
CA TYR A 34 2.51 -1.38 -14.72
C TYR A 34 1.81 -0.48 -13.71
N THR A 35 0.47 -0.42 -13.76
CA THR A 35 -0.31 0.34 -12.79
C THR A 35 -0.17 -0.22 -11.37
N ASN A 36 -0.17 -1.55 -11.22
CA ASN A 36 0.11 -2.20 -9.94
C ASN A 36 1.50 -1.86 -9.38
N LYS A 37 2.56 -1.88 -10.23
CA LYS A 37 3.92 -1.46 -9.85
C LYS A 37 3.95 -0.01 -9.36
N ALA A 38 3.26 0.88 -10.06
CA ALA A 38 3.22 2.29 -9.73
C ALA A 38 2.51 2.53 -8.38
N GLU A 39 1.36 1.89 -8.16
CA GLU A 39 0.63 1.98 -6.89
C GLU A 39 1.44 1.42 -5.71
N PHE A 40 2.17 0.31 -5.92
CA PHE A 40 3.04 -0.26 -4.90
C PHE A 40 4.21 0.66 -4.56
N SER A 41 4.86 1.24 -5.57
CA SER A 41 5.93 2.22 -5.37
C SER A 41 5.44 3.45 -4.59
N GLY A 42 4.26 3.94 -4.94
CA GLY A 42 3.59 5.02 -4.21
C GLY A 42 3.31 4.64 -2.75
N ALA A 43 2.73 3.46 -2.51
CA ALA A 43 2.43 2.98 -1.17
C ALA A 43 3.70 2.84 -0.30
N LYS A 44 4.79 2.31 -0.88
CA LYS A 44 6.09 2.20 -0.21
C LYS A 44 6.67 3.57 0.14
N GLN A 45 6.54 4.56 -0.75
CA GLN A 45 6.98 5.93 -0.49
C GLN A 45 6.21 6.54 0.69
N GLN A 46 4.89 6.35 0.74
CA GLN A 46 4.07 6.84 1.86
C GLN A 46 4.49 6.19 3.18
N ALA A 47 4.69 4.86 3.19
CA ALA A 47 5.12 4.15 4.39
C ALA A 47 6.52 4.58 4.87
N SER A 48 7.43 4.88 3.94
CA SER A 48 8.78 5.35 4.28
C SER A 48 8.77 6.67 5.06
N ALA A 49 7.82 7.57 4.77
CA ALA A 49 7.68 8.83 5.49
C ALA A 49 7.25 8.59 6.95
N ILE A 50 6.27 7.71 7.18
CA ILE A 50 5.82 7.36 8.54
C ILE A 50 6.92 6.60 9.29
N LYS A 51 7.63 5.69 8.62
CA LYS A 51 8.79 4.98 9.20
C LYS A 51 9.85 5.95 9.74
N ALA A 52 10.19 6.98 8.96
CA ALA A 52 11.15 7.99 9.40
C ALA A 52 10.66 8.71 10.67
N ALA A 53 9.40 9.15 10.68
CA ALA A 53 8.80 9.81 11.84
C ALA A 53 8.75 8.92 13.10
N VAL A 54 8.46 7.61 12.94
CA VAL A 54 8.50 6.65 14.05
C VAL A 54 9.93 6.48 14.59
N ILE A 55 10.93 6.36 13.72
CA ILE A 55 12.34 6.25 14.13
C ILE A 55 12.75 7.51 14.90
N GLU A 56 12.43 8.70 14.39
CA GLU A 56 12.73 9.97 15.05
C GLU A 56 12.04 10.08 16.42
N CYS A 57 10.77 9.69 16.49
CA CYS A 57 10.03 9.70 17.76
C CYS A 57 10.66 8.77 18.81
N VAL A 58 11.01 7.53 18.44
CA VAL A 58 11.63 6.58 19.38
C VAL A 58 13.03 7.04 19.79
N GLN A 59 13.78 7.68 18.89
CA GLN A 59 15.06 8.29 19.22
C GLN A 59 14.93 9.49 20.17
N ALA A 60 13.88 10.31 20.01
CA ALA A 60 13.65 11.48 20.84
C ALA A 60 13.14 11.14 22.25
N LEU A 61 12.22 10.19 22.36
CA LEU A 61 11.62 9.77 23.64
C LEU A 61 12.43 8.69 24.37
N GLY A 62 13.25 7.94 23.62
CA GLY A 62 13.94 6.75 24.09
C GLY A 62 13.06 5.49 24.04
N PRO A 63 13.68 4.30 24.02
CA PRO A 63 12.96 3.03 23.81
C PRO A 63 11.95 2.68 24.89
N ALA A 64 12.14 3.16 26.13
CA ALA A 64 11.22 2.93 27.24
C ALA A 64 9.88 3.68 27.10
N ALA A 65 9.83 4.72 26.27
CA ALA A 65 8.64 5.52 26.01
C ALA A 65 8.14 5.39 24.56
N ALA A 66 8.52 4.29 23.88
CA ALA A 66 8.15 4.04 22.49
C ALA A 66 6.62 3.88 22.28
N ASN A 67 5.86 3.58 23.34
CA ASN A 67 4.39 3.59 23.33
C ASN A 67 3.79 4.99 23.13
N GLY A 68 4.59 6.05 23.27
CA GLY A 68 4.21 7.42 22.94
C GLY A 68 4.29 7.73 21.45
N CYS A 69 4.88 6.85 20.63
CA CYS A 69 5.07 7.06 19.20
C CYS A 69 3.86 6.57 18.39
N THR A 70 2.72 7.20 18.63
CA THR A 70 1.43 6.87 18.01
C THR A 70 1.02 7.91 16.97
N GLN A 71 0.01 7.62 16.16
CA GLN A 71 -0.48 8.51 15.11
C GLN A 71 -0.87 9.90 15.68
N GLY A 72 -0.48 10.96 14.97
CA GLY A 72 -0.82 12.34 15.35
C GLY A 72 -0.07 12.88 16.58
N THR A 73 0.92 12.16 17.10
CA THR A 73 1.69 12.56 18.28
C THR A 73 3.18 12.62 17.98
N ASN A 74 3.93 13.42 18.75
CA ASN A 74 5.40 13.44 18.71
C ASN A 74 6.02 13.57 17.29
N GLY A 75 5.39 14.35 16.42
CA GLY A 75 5.84 14.58 15.04
C GLY A 75 5.38 13.55 14.02
N ILE A 76 4.68 12.49 14.45
CA ILE A 76 4.06 11.51 13.56
C ILE A 76 2.73 12.08 13.03
N PRO A 77 2.49 12.10 11.71
CA PRO A 77 1.20 12.50 11.15
C PRO A 77 0.03 11.65 11.67
N ALA A 78 -1.17 12.21 11.67
CA ALA A 78 -2.38 11.45 11.97
C ALA A 78 -2.70 10.45 10.84
N ASP A 79 -3.48 9.42 11.17
CA ASP A 79 -3.94 8.43 10.20
C ASP A 79 -4.77 9.10 9.09
N VAL A 80 -4.58 8.61 7.87
CA VAL A 80 -5.29 9.10 6.68
C VAL A 80 -6.21 7.99 6.19
N ALA A 81 -7.50 8.28 6.05
CA ALA A 81 -8.43 7.35 5.43
C ALA A 81 -8.20 7.31 3.91
N ALA A 82 -8.23 6.11 3.32
CA ALA A 82 -8.16 5.98 1.87
C ALA A 82 -9.38 6.63 1.21
N ALA A 83 -9.16 7.39 0.14
CA ALA A 83 -10.20 8.00 -0.66
C ALA A 83 -9.83 7.97 -2.15
N ALA A 84 -10.66 8.56 -3.02
CA ALA A 84 -10.34 8.61 -4.45
C ALA A 84 -9.03 9.38 -4.65
N ASN A 85 -8.07 8.75 -5.33
CA ASN A 85 -6.70 9.25 -5.54
C ASN A 85 -5.89 9.53 -4.26
N VAL A 86 -6.35 9.08 -3.08
CA VAL A 86 -5.68 9.29 -1.79
C VAL A 86 -5.37 7.94 -1.16
N TYR A 87 -4.09 7.69 -0.88
CA TYR A 87 -3.67 6.51 -0.14
C TYR A 87 -4.16 6.60 1.31
N GLY A 88 -4.69 5.49 1.81
CA GLY A 88 -4.94 5.35 3.25
C GLY A 88 -3.65 5.01 3.96
N ILE A 89 -3.40 5.62 5.11
CA ILE A 89 -2.21 5.39 5.92
C ILE A 89 -2.69 5.19 7.35
N THR A 90 -2.31 4.07 7.95
CA THR A 90 -2.63 3.76 9.35
C THR A 90 -1.38 3.29 10.06
N LEU A 91 -1.06 3.93 11.18
CA LEU A 91 -0.06 3.46 12.12
C LEU A 91 -0.76 2.71 13.26
N THR A 92 -0.21 1.55 13.60
CA THR A 92 -0.62 0.72 14.73
C THR A 92 0.62 0.32 15.50
N ASP A 93 0.48 0.01 16.77
CA ASP A 93 1.54 -0.51 17.60
C ASP A 93 1.00 -1.54 18.59
N ASN A 94 1.89 -2.31 19.20
CA ASN A 94 1.59 -3.16 20.35
C ASN A 94 2.54 -2.89 21.51
N ILE A 95 3.04 -1.66 21.61
CA ILE A 95 4.05 -1.30 22.60
C ILE A 95 3.37 -1.07 23.95
N ALA A 96 3.73 -1.91 24.93
CA ALA A 96 3.25 -1.81 26.29
C ALA A 96 3.87 -0.58 27.00
N THR A 97 3.25 -0.17 28.12
CA THR A 97 3.79 0.88 29.00
C THR A 97 5.18 0.56 29.54
N THR A 98 5.52 -0.73 29.61
CA THR A 98 6.88 -1.22 29.82
C THR A 98 7.29 -2.02 28.58
N PRO A 99 7.94 -1.38 27.60
CA PRO A 99 8.26 -2.02 26.33
C PRO A 99 9.15 -3.26 26.51
N ALA A 100 8.91 -4.27 25.68
CA ALA A 100 9.67 -5.52 25.65
C ALA A 100 10.14 -5.82 24.23
N ASP A 101 11.22 -6.61 24.11
CA ASP A 101 11.74 -7.02 22.80
C ASP A 101 10.68 -7.77 22.00
N GLY A 102 10.61 -7.50 20.69
CA GLY A 102 9.64 -8.13 19.79
C GLY A 102 8.28 -7.42 19.70
N GLN A 103 8.02 -6.43 20.56
CA GLN A 103 6.98 -5.44 20.34
C GLN A 103 7.40 -4.44 19.25
N GLY A 104 6.46 -3.65 18.75
CA GLY A 104 6.76 -2.83 17.60
C GLY A 104 5.60 -2.08 16.99
N PHE A 105 5.84 -1.65 15.76
CA PHE A 105 4.96 -0.80 14.98
C PHE A 105 4.51 -1.52 13.71
N GLY A 106 3.30 -1.22 13.28
CA GLY A 106 2.73 -1.66 12.02
C GLY A 106 2.23 -0.47 11.22
N ILE A 107 2.83 -0.24 10.06
CA ILE A 107 2.39 0.77 9.11
C ILE A 107 1.63 0.04 8.00
N VAL A 108 0.39 0.45 7.79
CA VAL A 108 -0.48 -0.11 6.75
C VAL A 108 -0.83 1.00 5.78
N VAL A 109 -0.43 0.81 4.53
CA VAL A 109 -0.80 1.69 3.43
C VAL A 109 -1.80 0.99 2.53
N GLN A 110 -2.97 1.61 2.37
CA GLN A 110 -4.03 1.15 1.49
C GLN A 110 -4.01 1.96 0.20
N VAL A 111 -4.17 1.28 -0.93
CA VAL A 111 -4.31 1.97 -2.22
C VAL A 111 -5.57 2.85 -2.26
N PRO A 112 -5.63 3.88 -3.11
CA PRO A 112 -6.80 4.73 -3.27
C PRO A 112 -8.10 3.97 -3.52
N SER A 113 -9.23 4.49 -3.04
CA SER A 113 -10.53 3.80 -3.10
C SER A 113 -11.07 3.57 -4.51
N ASN A 114 -10.50 4.25 -5.51
CA ASN A 114 -10.80 4.11 -6.93
C ASN A 114 -9.76 3.27 -7.70
N SER A 115 -8.79 2.66 -7.00
CA SER A 115 -7.79 1.81 -7.62
C SER A 115 -8.45 0.58 -8.26
N PRO A 116 -8.12 0.24 -9.52
CA PRO A 116 -8.64 -0.94 -10.19
C PRO A 116 -8.27 -2.24 -9.46
N ARG A 117 -7.23 -2.21 -8.62
CA ARG A 117 -6.81 -3.32 -7.76
C ARG A 117 -7.79 -3.64 -6.62
N LEU A 118 -8.58 -2.66 -6.14
CA LEU A 118 -9.57 -2.90 -5.08
C LEU A 118 -10.78 -3.71 -5.58
N ALA A 119 -11.13 -3.59 -6.85
CA ALA A 119 -12.16 -4.43 -7.45
C ALA A 119 -11.73 -5.91 -7.53
N ALA A 120 -10.41 -6.19 -7.49
CA ALA A 120 -9.84 -7.53 -7.51
C ALA A 120 -9.56 -8.12 -6.11
N ALA A 121 -9.63 -7.32 -5.04
CA ALA A 121 -9.37 -7.76 -3.68
C ALA A 121 -10.47 -7.26 -2.74
N SER A 122 -11.24 -8.17 -2.12
CA SER A 122 -12.20 -7.79 -1.08
C SER A 122 -11.50 -6.98 0.00
N VAL A 123 -11.93 -5.74 0.25
CA VAL A 123 -11.37 -4.89 1.29
C VAL A 123 -11.74 -5.47 2.64
N ALA A 124 -10.80 -6.08 3.34
CA ALA A 124 -10.97 -6.41 4.75
C ALA A 124 -10.92 -5.12 5.56
N SER A 125 -12.09 -4.54 5.79
CA SER A 125 -12.37 -3.58 6.85
C SER A 125 -12.37 -4.33 8.20
N GLY A 126 -11.19 -4.72 8.67
CA GLY A 126 -10.98 -5.31 10.00
C GLY A 126 -9.96 -4.51 10.78
N THR A 127 -10.16 -4.40 12.09
CA THR A 127 -9.17 -3.84 13.02
C THR A 127 -7.87 -4.62 12.90
N GLN A 128 -6.80 -3.93 12.52
CA GLN A 128 -5.47 -4.52 12.34
C GLN A 128 -4.84 -4.69 13.72
N THR A 129 -4.94 -5.87 14.32
CA THR A 129 -4.28 -6.16 15.61
C THR A 129 -2.87 -6.67 15.35
N LEU A 130 -1.85 -5.97 15.87
CA LEU A 130 -0.49 -6.50 15.94
C LEU A 130 -0.49 -7.74 16.85
N GLY A 131 -0.16 -8.91 16.29
CA GLY A 131 0.22 -10.07 17.09
C GLY A 131 1.49 -9.78 17.88
N SER A 132 1.79 -10.59 18.90
CA SER A 132 2.93 -10.44 19.83
C SER A 132 4.34 -10.54 19.21
N VAL A 133 4.45 -10.57 17.88
CA VAL A 133 5.72 -10.56 17.15
C VAL A 133 5.55 -9.76 15.86
N GLY A 134 5.29 -8.45 15.95
CA GLY A 134 5.23 -7.53 14.80
C GLY A 134 4.26 -7.88 13.65
N ALA A 135 3.57 -9.02 13.71
CA ALA A 135 2.82 -9.60 12.62
C ALA A 135 1.41 -9.03 12.65
N ILE A 136 1.13 -8.11 11.73
CA ILE A 136 -0.23 -7.66 11.47
C ILE A 136 -0.96 -8.81 10.74
N ALA A 137 -1.99 -9.36 11.36
CA ALA A 137 -2.93 -10.24 10.65
C ALA A 137 -3.79 -9.37 9.74
N VAL A 138 -3.57 -9.43 8.42
CA VAL A 138 -4.29 -8.59 7.47
C VAL A 138 -5.20 -9.47 6.62
N GLY A 139 -6.51 -9.31 6.82
CA GLY A 139 -7.50 -9.84 5.88
C GLY A 139 -7.31 -9.21 4.51
N GLY A 140 -7.75 -9.92 3.46
CA GLY A 140 -7.57 -9.57 2.05
C GLY A 140 -7.79 -8.09 1.72
N GLY A 141 -7.04 -7.58 0.74
CA GLY A 141 -7.12 -6.19 0.28
C GLY A 141 -5.80 -5.73 -0.35
N ALA A 142 -5.87 -4.79 -1.29
CA ALA A 142 -4.71 -4.19 -1.95
C ALA A 142 -3.92 -3.28 -1.00
N ARG A 143 -3.00 -3.84 -0.21
CA ARG A 143 -2.29 -3.14 0.88
C ARG A 143 -0.79 -3.35 0.79
N TYR A 144 -0.03 -2.38 1.29
CA TYR A 144 1.39 -2.50 1.62
C TYR A 144 1.52 -2.43 3.14
N ILE A 145 2.31 -3.33 3.72
CA ILE A 145 2.47 -3.45 5.16
C ILE A 145 3.95 -3.45 5.50
N LEU A 146 4.32 -2.56 6.40
CA LEU A 146 5.68 -2.38 6.89
C LEU A 146 5.65 -2.56 8.40
N GLN A 147 6.38 -3.55 8.89
CA GLN A 147 6.40 -3.95 10.30
C GLN A 147 7.74 -3.59 10.90
N GLY A 148 7.77 -2.99 12.09
CA GLY A 148 8.99 -2.58 12.77
C GLY A 148 9.07 -3.27 14.12
N ALA A 149 10.05 -4.14 14.35
CA ALA A 149 10.28 -4.78 15.64
C ALA A 149 11.31 -3.98 16.46
N LEU A 150 10.92 -3.53 17.65
CA LEU A 150 11.75 -2.80 18.60
C LEU A 150 12.66 -3.76 19.37
N THR A 151 13.93 -3.37 19.50
CA THR A 151 14.88 -3.91 20.48
C THR A 151 15.06 -2.90 21.59
N VAL A 152 14.54 -3.17 22.80
CA VAL A 152 14.49 -2.19 23.90
C VAL A 152 15.87 -1.82 24.40
N ALA A 153 16.82 -2.75 24.39
CA ALA A 153 18.18 -2.53 24.87
C ALA A 153 18.94 -1.48 24.04
N THR A 154 18.63 -1.34 22.76
CA THR A 154 19.34 -0.45 21.82
C THR A 154 18.45 0.67 21.26
N GLY A 155 17.14 0.56 21.43
CA GLY A 155 16.15 1.40 20.75
C GLY A 155 16.13 1.26 19.23
N ASN A 156 16.79 0.22 18.71
CA ASN A 156 16.76 -0.05 17.27
C ASN A 156 15.41 -0.65 16.87
N ILE A 157 14.94 -0.27 15.68
CA ILE A 157 13.72 -0.83 15.08
C ILE A 157 14.12 -1.54 13.79
N VAL A 158 13.94 -2.85 13.75
CA VAL A 158 14.19 -3.65 12.54
C VAL A 158 12.90 -3.70 11.74
N TRP A 159 12.96 -3.14 10.53
CA TRP A 159 11.79 -3.05 9.66
C TRP A 159 11.76 -4.19 8.64
N THR A 160 10.64 -4.91 8.58
CA THR A 160 10.34 -5.97 7.65
C THR A 160 9.11 -5.64 6.81
N ASP A 161 9.26 -5.74 5.49
CA ASP A 161 8.14 -5.62 4.56
C ASP A 161 7.39 -6.96 4.51
N THR A 162 6.09 -6.95 4.78
CA THR A 162 5.25 -8.14 4.56
C THR A 162 4.44 -7.94 3.28
N CYS A 163 4.91 -8.51 2.17
CA CYS A 163 4.15 -8.55 0.92
C CYS A 163 3.30 -9.84 0.84
N ASN A 164 1.99 -9.79 0.53
CA ASN A 164 1.27 -10.93 -0.11
C ASN A 164 -0.15 -10.54 -0.60
N PRO A 165 -0.76 -11.16 -1.66
CA PRO A 165 -0.26 -12.12 -2.65
C PRO A 165 -0.34 -11.69 -4.14
N THR A 166 0.49 -12.33 -4.98
CA THR A 166 0.54 -12.30 -6.47
C THR A 166 1.04 -11.04 -7.18
N THR A 167 2.32 -10.72 -6.94
CA THR A 167 3.23 -9.84 -7.72
C THR A 167 3.27 -8.37 -7.31
N LEU A 168 3.99 -8.10 -6.22
CA LEU A 168 5.34 -7.49 -6.27
C LEU A 168 5.82 -7.20 -4.84
N CYS A 169 6.68 -8.07 -4.32
CA CYS A 169 8.06 -7.62 -4.17
C CYS A 169 8.81 -8.12 -5.43
#